data_AF-A0A848VJ95-F1
#
_entry.id   AF-A0A848VJ95-F1
#
_cell.length_a   1.000
_cell.length_b   1.000
_cell.length_c   1.000
_cell.angle_alpha   90.00
_cell.angle_beta   90.00
_cell.angle_gamma   90.00
#
_symmetry.space_group_name_H-M   'P 1'
#
loop_
_entity.id
_entity.type
_entity.pdbx_description
1 polymer ?
#
loop_
_entity_poly.entity_id
_entity_poly.type
_entity_poly.pdbx_seq_one_letter_code
_entity_poly.pdbx_strand_id
1 'polypeptide(L)'
;MRFAVLLFVFSLAAPVASAQSASDLFQQAVVLERTQGDLLGAIALYERVVEASANRSLAAQALVRIGQHYERLGRDGALDAYRRVVSDFGEQAEPVGIARERLAVLVTAGVPATPAVTRLVLDPEAPRGLHAMDFSADQSRAIMDGPGGQYVLEVSSGRKDPFDLPNAECWLSSARFSPKGDRIALTCGDQPQVWLADEGLTEWRSVFSTESHFGERPDFRYQAGVMQWTPDGE
;
A
#
# COMPACT_ATOMS: atom_id res chain seq x y z
N MET A 1 61.44 -5.55 -60.78
CA MET A 1 60.57 -6.35 -59.90
C MET A 1 59.71 -5.38 -59.11
N ARG A 2 58.38 -5.37 -59.34
CA ARG A 2 57.43 -4.44 -58.70
C ARG A 2 56.76 -5.18 -57.54
N PHE A 3 57.03 -4.78 -56.29
CA PHE A 3 56.33 -5.32 -55.12
C PHE A 3 54.96 -4.64 -55.01
N ALA A 4 53.90 -5.44 -55.11
CA ALA A 4 52.52 -5.01 -54.94
C ALA A 4 52.24 -4.71 -53.46
N VAL A 5 51.74 -3.51 -53.18
CA VAL A 5 51.27 -3.09 -51.85
C VAL A 5 49.86 -3.63 -51.66
N LEU A 6 49.69 -4.56 -50.72
CA LEU A 6 48.40 -5.06 -50.27
C LEU A 6 47.80 -4.07 -49.26
N LEU A 7 46.84 -3.26 -49.73
CA LEU A 7 46.00 -2.39 -48.91
C LEU A 7 45.00 -3.24 -48.12
N PHE A 8 45.25 -3.42 -46.82
CA PHE A 8 44.32 -4.02 -45.88
C PHE A 8 43.27 -2.96 -45.49
N VAL A 9 42.11 -3.01 -46.12
CA VAL A 9 40.97 -2.14 -45.79
C VAL A 9 40.35 -2.65 -44.48
N PHE A 10 40.67 -1.98 -43.37
CA PHE A 10 40.05 -2.22 -42.07
C PHE A 10 38.67 -1.55 -42.08
N SER A 11 37.63 -2.32 -42.38
CA SER A 11 36.24 -1.85 -42.32
C SER A 11 35.84 -1.67 -40.86
N LEU A 12 35.69 -0.41 -40.44
CA LEU A 12 35.23 -0.04 -39.11
C LEU A 12 33.71 -0.30 -39.02
N ALA A 13 33.33 -1.49 -38.56
CA ALA A 13 31.95 -1.79 -38.22
C ALA A 13 31.58 -0.98 -36.97
N ALA A 14 30.80 0.09 -37.14
CA ALA A 14 30.20 0.79 -36.01
C ALA A 14 29.26 -0.17 -35.26
N PRO A 15 29.28 -0.21 -33.92
CA PRO A 15 28.31 -0.98 -33.17
C PRO A 15 26.93 -0.38 -33.42
N VAL A 16 26.09 -1.11 -34.16
CA VAL A 16 24.66 -0.80 -34.23
C VAL A 16 24.11 -1.04 -32.83
N ALA A 17 23.91 0.04 -32.07
CA ALA A 17 23.16 -0.04 -30.83
C ALA A 17 21.77 -0.58 -31.20
N SER A 18 21.48 -1.81 -30.81
CA SER A 18 20.17 -2.42 -31.01
C SER A 18 19.16 -1.60 -30.22
N ALA A 19 18.40 -0.76 -30.91
CA ALA A 19 17.27 -0.07 -30.31
C ALA A 19 16.25 -1.14 -29.94
N GLN A 20 16.12 -1.39 -28.64
CA GLN A 20 15.17 -2.38 -28.13
C GLN A 20 13.75 -2.03 -28.59
N SER A 21 13.04 -2.99 -29.17
CA SER A 21 11.72 -2.71 -29.73
C SER A 21 10.70 -2.47 -28.62
N ALA A 22 9.62 -1.76 -28.93
CA ALA A 22 8.50 -1.56 -28.00
C ALA A 22 7.91 -2.91 -27.54
N SER A 23 7.89 -3.92 -28.40
CA SER A 23 7.46 -5.28 -28.04
C SER A 23 8.41 -5.92 -27.01
N ASP A 24 9.72 -5.76 -27.17
CA ASP A 24 10.70 -6.30 -26.22
C ASP A 24 10.61 -5.60 -24.86
N LEU A 25 10.43 -4.28 -24.86
CA LEU A 25 10.19 -3.50 -23.64
C LEU A 25 8.91 -3.97 -22.93
N PHE A 26 7.84 -4.22 -23.68
CA PHE A 26 6.59 -4.74 -23.11
C PHE A 26 6.78 -6.12 -22.48
N GLN A 27 7.50 -7.03 -23.14
CA GLN A 27 7.78 -8.35 -22.57
C GLN A 27 8.65 -8.27 -21.31
N GLN A 28 9.66 -7.38 -21.29
CA GLN A 28 10.46 -7.15 -20.08
C GLN A 28 9.61 -6.60 -18.94
N ALA A 29 8.69 -5.68 -19.20
CA ALA A 29 7.77 -5.16 -18.20
C ALA A 29 6.87 -6.28 -17.62
N VAL A 30 6.35 -7.17 -18.47
CA VAL A 30 5.57 -8.35 -18.03
C VAL A 30 6.39 -9.29 -17.15
N VAL A 31 7.67 -9.49 -17.47
CA VAL A 31 8.57 -10.31 -16.63
C VAL A 31 8.79 -9.65 -15.27
N LEU A 32 9.07 -8.34 -15.22
CA LEU A 32 9.22 -7.61 -13.94
C LEU A 32 7.97 -7.73 -13.08
N GLU A 33 6.80 -7.51 -13.68
CA GLU A 33 5.49 -7.62 -13.02
C GLU A 33 5.30 -8.99 -12.37
N ARG A 34 5.59 -10.07 -13.10
CA ARG A 34 5.25 -11.45 -12.68
C ARG A 34 6.29 -12.12 -11.80
N THR A 35 7.56 -11.81 -11.98
CA THR A 35 8.66 -12.54 -11.32
C THR A 35 9.24 -11.78 -10.14
N GLN A 36 9.31 -10.45 -10.24
CA GLN A 36 9.97 -9.62 -9.24
C GLN A 36 8.96 -8.83 -8.39
N GLY A 37 7.70 -8.71 -8.85
CA GLY A 37 6.70 -7.88 -8.18
C GLY A 37 7.05 -6.39 -8.22
N ASP A 38 8.06 -5.99 -9.00
CA ASP A 38 8.48 -4.60 -9.14
C ASP A 38 7.53 -3.85 -10.08
N LEU A 39 6.44 -3.37 -9.50
CA LEU A 39 5.41 -2.63 -10.22
C LEU A 39 5.92 -1.27 -10.72
N LEU A 40 6.87 -0.63 -10.03
CA LEU A 40 7.40 0.67 -10.44
C LEU A 40 8.37 0.53 -11.62
N GLY A 41 9.26 -0.46 -11.57
CA GLY A 41 10.11 -0.82 -12.70
C GLY A 41 9.31 -1.23 -13.93
N ALA A 42 8.22 -2.01 -13.74
CA ALA A 42 7.31 -2.37 -14.81
C ALA A 42 6.60 -1.15 -15.42
N ILE A 43 6.10 -0.21 -14.60
CA ILE A 43 5.49 1.04 -15.07
C ILE A 43 6.48 1.82 -15.95
N ALA A 44 7.71 2.02 -15.50
CA ALA A 44 8.73 2.76 -16.26
C ALA A 44 9.02 2.11 -17.63
N LEU A 45 9.02 0.78 -17.71
CA LEU A 45 9.16 0.08 -18.98
C LEU A 45 7.91 0.25 -19.87
N TYR A 46 6.70 0.14 -19.32
CA TYR A 46 5.48 0.37 -20.09
C TYR A 46 5.37 1.81 -20.59
N GLU A 47 5.82 2.82 -19.85
CA GLU A 47 5.87 4.21 -20.32
C GLU A 47 6.72 4.33 -21.58
N ARG A 48 7.89 3.71 -21.59
CA ARG A 48 8.75 3.64 -22.78
C ARG A 48 8.10 2.89 -23.94
N VAL A 49 7.26 1.88 -23.67
CA VAL A 49 6.44 1.23 -24.72
C VAL A 49 5.46 2.22 -25.33
N VAL A 50 4.77 3.01 -24.51
CA VAL A 50 3.79 4.01 -24.97
C VAL A 50 4.47 5.06 -25.85
N GLU A 51 5.69 5.49 -25.49
CA GLU A 51 6.46 6.48 -26.25
C GLU A 51 7.05 5.93 -27.56
N ALA A 52 7.57 4.70 -27.53
CA ALA A 52 8.32 4.14 -28.66
C ALA A 52 7.45 3.33 -29.65
N SER A 53 6.25 2.92 -29.26
CA SER A 53 5.44 2.01 -30.06
C SER A 53 4.73 2.71 -31.21
N ALA A 54 5.10 2.34 -32.44
CA ALA A 54 4.29 2.63 -33.63
C ALA A 54 2.98 1.82 -33.67
N ASN A 55 2.89 0.73 -32.90
CA ASN A 55 1.67 -0.06 -32.77
C ASN A 55 0.75 0.54 -31.69
N ARG A 56 -0.34 1.15 -32.14
CA ARG A 56 -1.33 1.81 -31.27
C ARG A 56 -2.02 0.84 -30.31
N SER A 57 -2.25 -0.40 -30.73
CA SER A 57 -2.82 -1.43 -29.87
C SER A 57 -1.87 -1.78 -28.72
N LEU A 58 -0.57 -1.93 -29.00
CA LEU A 58 0.44 -2.22 -27.99
C LEU A 58 0.61 -1.05 -27.00
N ALA A 59 0.60 0.20 -27.49
CA ALA A 59 0.65 1.38 -26.64
C ALA A 59 -0.58 1.49 -25.72
N ALA A 60 -1.79 1.23 -26.25
CA ALA A 60 -3.01 1.23 -25.47
C ALA A 60 -3.01 0.14 -24.38
N GLN A 61 -2.54 -1.07 -24.71
CA GLN A 61 -2.37 -2.16 -23.74
C GLN A 61 -1.38 -1.80 -22.64
N ALA A 62 -0.26 -1.15 -22.99
CA ALA A 62 0.71 -0.68 -22.01
C ALA A 62 0.10 0.36 -21.06
N LEU A 63 -0.66 1.33 -21.55
CA LEU A 63 -1.37 2.30 -20.71
C LEU A 63 -2.39 1.65 -19.77
N VAL A 64 -3.13 0.63 -20.23
CA VAL A 64 -4.04 -0.11 -19.35
C VAL A 64 -3.27 -0.77 -18.21
N ARG A 65 -2.13 -1.40 -18.49
CA ARG A 65 -1.28 -2.02 -17.45
C ARG A 65 -0.70 -1.00 -16.47
N ILE A 66 -0.25 0.16 -16.96
CA ILE A 66 0.18 1.28 -16.11
C ILE A 66 -0.94 1.66 -15.13
N GLY A 67 -2.16 1.84 -15.63
CA GLY A 67 -3.32 2.13 -14.79
C GLY A 67 -3.52 1.08 -13.70
N GLN A 68 -3.50 -0.20 -14.07
CA GLN A 68 -3.71 -1.32 -13.13
C GLN A 68 -2.62 -1.38 -12.05
N HIS A 69 -1.37 -1.05 -12.40
CA HIS A 69 -0.27 -1.01 -11.45
C HIS A 69 -0.40 0.17 -10.49
N TYR A 70 -0.80 1.35 -10.97
CA TYR A 70 -1.09 2.47 -10.07
C TYR A 70 -2.23 2.18 -9.10
N GLU A 71 -3.29 1.50 -9.55
CA GLU A 71 -4.37 1.05 -8.66
C GLU A 71 -3.85 0.11 -7.56
N ARG A 72 -3.03 -0.89 -7.92
CA ARG A 72 -2.42 -1.81 -6.95
C ARG A 72 -1.48 -1.14 -5.96
N LEU A 73 -0.85 -0.04 -6.38
CA LEU A 73 0.06 0.75 -5.55
C LEU A 73 -0.67 1.82 -4.70
N GLY A 74 -1.98 2.01 -4.89
CA GLY A 74 -2.74 3.06 -4.21
C GLY A 74 -2.28 4.48 -4.57
N ARG A 75 -1.83 4.71 -5.82
CA ARG A 75 -1.31 6.00 -6.29
C ARG A 75 -2.24 6.64 -7.31
N ASP A 76 -2.23 7.98 -7.37
CA ASP A 76 -3.18 8.79 -8.16
C ASP A 76 -3.02 8.70 -9.69
N GLY A 77 -2.03 7.95 -10.22
CA GLY A 77 -1.75 7.86 -11.66
C GLY A 77 -2.73 7.00 -12.48
N ALA A 78 -3.58 6.21 -11.82
CA ALA A 78 -4.47 5.27 -12.52
C ALA A 78 -5.52 5.96 -13.39
N LEU A 79 -6.15 7.01 -12.86
CA LEU A 79 -7.20 7.76 -13.56
C LEU A 79 -6.67 8.39 -14.85
N ASP A 80 -5.46 8.96 -14.82
CA ASP A 80 -4.86 9.62 -15.97
C ASP A 80 -4.45 8.62 -17.04
N ALA A 81 -3.90 7.47 -16.66
CA ALA A 81 -3.58 6.40 -17.59
C ALA A 81 -4.84 5.91 -18.33
N TYR A 82 -5.94 5.64 -17.61
CA TYR A 82 -7.19 5.20 -18.25
C TYR A 82 -7.88 6.28 -19.08
N ARG A 83 -7.86 7.54 -18.63
CA ARG A 83 -8.37 8.66 -19.44
C ARG A 83 -7.63 8.75 -20.77
N ARG A 84 -6.30 8.62 -20.75
CA ARG A 84 -5.47 8.59 -21.96
C ARG A 84 -5.83 7.43 -22.89
N VAL A 85 -6.13 6.24 -22.36
CA VAL A 85 -6.61 5.12 -23.20
C VAL A 85 -7.90 5.51 -23.93
N VAL A 86 -8.87 6.10 -23.22
CA VAL A 86 -10.17 6.47 -23.81
C VAL A 86 -10.05 7.65 -24.77
N SER A 87 -9.21 8.66 -24.46
CA SER A 87 -9.05 9.86 -25.29
C SER A 87 -8.19 9.60 -26.51
N ASP A 88 -7.06 8.94 -26.32
CA ASP A 88 -5.99 8.88 -27.32
C ASP A 88 -6.11 7.62 -28.17
N PHE A 89 -6.77 6.56 -27.69
CA PHE A 89 -6.84 5.23 -28.33
C PHE A 89 -8.28 4.73 -28.47
N GLY A 90 -9.24 5.63 -28.71
CA GLY A 90 -10.67 5.33 -28.81
C GLY A 90 -11.04 4.22 -29.82
N GLU A 91 -10.19 3.96 -30.82
CA GLU A 91 -10.36 2.89 -31.80
C GLU A 91 -9.98 1.49 -31.29
N GLN A 92 -9.22 1.39 -30.18
CA GLN A 92 -8.78 0.13 -29.58
C GLN A 92 -9.86 -0.39 -28.62
N ALA A 93 -10.87 -1.08 -29.17
CA ALA A 93 -12.09 -1.45 -28.45
C ALA A 93 -11.85 -2.17 -27.10
N GLU A 94 -10.94 -3.15 -27.06
CA GLU A 94 -10.66 -3.92 -25.83
C GLU A 94 -9.97 -3.06 -24.75
N PRO A 95 -8.82 -2.37 -24.99
CA PRO A 95 -8.24 -1.46 -24.01
C PRO A 95 -9.20 -0.37 -23.53
N VAL A 96 -10.00 0.20 -24.43
CA VAL A 96 -11.01 1.22 -24.09
C VAL A 96 -12.11 0.67 -23.20
N GLY A 97 -12.57 -0.56 -23.46
CA GLY A 97 -13.55 -1.25 -22.61
C GLY A 97 -13.05 -1.38 -21.18
N ILE A 98 -11.83 -1.93 -21.01
CA ILE A 98 -11.20 -2.09 -19.70
C ILE A 98 -11.03 -0.72 -19.01
N ALA A 99 -10.50 0.28 -19.73
CA ALA A 99 -10.28 1.60 -19.17
C ALA A 99 -11.59 2.27 -18.70
N ARG A 100 -12.69 2.13 -19.44
CA ARG A 100 -14.00 2.66 -19.04
C ARG A 100 -14.56 1.99 -17.80
N GLU A 101 -14.45 0.66 -17.72
CA GLU A 101 -14.87 -0.08 -16.53
C GLU A 101 -14.09 0.35 -15.29
N ARG A 102 -12.75 0.45 -15.40
CA ARG A 102 -11.92 0.91 -14.30
C ARG A 102 -12.17 2.36 -13.93
N LEU A 103 -12.34 3.25 -14.91
CA LEU A 103 -12.71 4.64 -14.67
C LEU A 103 -14.04 4.76 -13.94
N ALA A 104 -15.05 3.96 -14.30
CA ALA A 104 -16.33 3.98 -13.60
C ALA A 104 -16.14 3.64 -12.12
N VAL A 105 -15.41 2.55 -11.82
CA VAL A 105 -15.10 2.13 -10.44
C VAL A 105 -14.32 3.22 -9.69
N LEU A 106 -13.22 3.72 -10.26
CA LEU A 106 -12.36 4.71 -9.63
C LEU A 106 -13.03 6.06 -9.45
N VAL A 107 -13.89 6.48 -10.38
CA VAL A 107 -14.69 7.71 -10.24
C VAL A 107 -15.77 7.51 -9.21
N THR A 108 -16.44 6.36 -9.10
CA THR A 108 -17.38 6.12 -7.98
C THR A 108 -16.68 5.98 -6.62
N ALA A 109 -15.44 5.48 -6.59
CA ALA A 109 -14.62 5.42 -5.38
C ALA A 109 -14.05 6.80 -5.00
N GLY A 110 -13.81 7.68 -5.98
CA GLY A 110 -13.27 9.03 -5.82
C GLY A 110 -14.32 10.14 -5.80
N VAL A 111 -15.57 9.87 -6.19
CA VAL A 111 -16.72 10.63 -5.72
C VAL A 111 -16.69 10.41 -4.22
N PRO A 112 -16.47 11.47 -3.41
CA PRO A 112 -16.65 11.31 -1.99
C PRO A 112 -18.08 10.83 -1.85
N ALA A 113 -18.25 9.55 -1.48
CA ALA A 113 -19.45 9.11 -0.82
C ALA A 113 -19.69 10.20 0.21
N THR A 114 -20.81 10.93 0.10
CA THR A 114 -21.32 11.83 1.15
C THR A 114 -20.83 11.26 2.46
N PRO A 115 -19.93 11.96 3.22
CA PRO A 115 -19.00 11.32 4.14
C PRO A 115 -19.77 10.22 4.82
N ALA A 116 -19.44 8.97 4.48
CA ALA A 116 -20.21 7.84 4.93
C ALA A 116 -19.99 7.83 6.44
N VAL A 117 -20.91 8.46 7.17
CA VAL A 117 -20.88 8.48 8.61
C VAL A 117 -21.20 7.06 8.98
N THR A 118 -20.17 6.23 9.18
CA THR A 118 -20.30 4.93 9.81
C THR A 118 -20.74 5.21 11.24
N ARG A 119 -22.07 5.22 11.44
CA ARG A 119 -22.66 5.44 12.75
C ARG A 119 -22.53 4.15 13.53
N LEU A 120 -21.49 4.05 14.35
CA LEU A 120 -21.38 2.99 15.32
C LEU A 120 -22.43 3.23 16.43
N VAL A 121 -23.46 2.38 16.47
CA VAL A 121 -24.42 2.39 17.58
C VAL A 121 -23.77 1.67 18.75
N LEU A 122 -23.50 2.43 19.81
CA LEU A 122 -23.00 1.88 21.07
C LEU A 122 -24.18 1.33 21.87
N ASP A 123 -23.94 0.22 22.57
CA ASP A 123 -24.85 -0.25 23.60
C ASP A 123 -24.82 0.77 24.76
N PRO A 124 -25.93 1.46 25.06
CA PRO A 124 -25.98 2.47 26.11
C PRO A 124 -25.73 1.90 27.52
N GLU A 125 -25.90 0.59 27.70
CA GLU A 125 -25.66 -0.10 28.98
C GLU A 125 -24.22 -0.62 29.10
N ALA A 126 -23.36 -0.35 28.12
CA ALA A 126 -21.99 -0.83 28.15
C ALA A 126 -21.18 -0.16 29.28
N PRO A 127 -20.43 -0.94 30.09
CA PRO A 127 -19.68 -0.42 31.23
C PRO A 127 -18.43 0.40 30.85
N ARG A 128 -18.12 0.54 29.55
CA ARG A 128 -16.94 1.24 29.04
C ARG A 128 -17.31 2.22 27.92
N GLY A 129 -16.71 3.41 27.95
CA GLY A 129 -16.79 4.36 26.84
C GLY A 129 -16.10 3.84 25.58
N LEU A 130 -16.45 4.36 24.42
CA LEU A 130 -15.77 4.07 23.16
C LEU A 130 -14.63 5.07 22.94
N HIS A 131 -13.42 4.57 22.78
CA HIS A 131 -12.23 5.35 22.50
C HIS A 131 -11.61 4.86 21.19
N ALA A 132 -11.56 5.72 20.18
CA ALA A 132 -10.71 5.50 19.02
C ALA A 132 -9.27 5.85 19.42
N MET A 133 -8.39 4.85 19.35
CA MET A 133 -6.99 5.01 19.76
C MET A 133 -6.14 5.56 18.60
N ASP A 134 -6.40 5.08 17.38
CA ASP A 134 -5.72 5.51 16.15
C ASP A 134 -6.47 5.06 14.90
N PHE A 135 -6.19 5.71 13.77
CA PHE A 135 -6.63 5.29 12.43
C PHE A 135 -5.42 4.84 11.61
N SER A 136 -5.61 3.85 10.74
CA SER A 136 -4.58 3.51 9.75
C SER A 136 -4.34 4.68 8.81
N ALA A 137 -3.16 4.78 8.20
CA ALA A 137 -2.78 5.91 7.35
C ALA A 137 -3.75 6.12 6.16
N ASP A 138 -4.32 5.03 5.65
CA ASP A 138 -5.34 5.02 4.59
C ASP A 138 -6.78 5.21 5.11
N GLN A 139 -6.96 5.35 6.43
CA GLN A 139 -8.24 5.50 7.13
C GLN A 139 -9.23 4.35 6.90
N SER A 140 -8.77 3.20 6.39
CA SER A 140 -9.61 2.02 6.17
C SER A 140 -9.90 1.24 7.46
N ARG A 141 -9.06 1.42 8.50
CA ARG A 141 -9.15 0.73 9.78
C ARG A 141 -8.96 1.68 10.96
N ALA A 142 -9.56 1.33 12.09
CA ALA A 142 -9.41 2.05 13.35
C ALA A 142 -9.17 1.07 14.52
N ILE A 143 -8.27 1.42 15.43
CA ILE A 143 -8.10 0.69 16.70
C ILE A 143 -9.11 1.23 17.70
N MET A 144 -9.95 0.35 18.23
CA MET A 144 -11.02 0.70 19.14
C MET A 144 -10.79 0.01 20.49
N ASP A 145 -10.92 0.79 21.57
CA ASP A 145 -11.14 0.27 22.92
C ASP A 145 -12.56 0.68 23.35
N GLY A 146 -13.39 -0.28 23.75
CA GLY A 146 -14.74 0.06 24.19
C GLY A 146 -15.65 -1.13 24.47
N PRO A 147 -16.97 -0.96 24.26
CA PRO A 147 -17.95 -2.01 24.52
C PRO A 147 -17.64 -3.29 23.73
N GLY A 148 -17.40 -4.39 24.44
CA GLY A 148 -17.04 -5.69 23.85
C GLY A 148 -15.54 -5.98 23.75
N GLY A 149 -14.68 -5.11 24.30
CA GLY A 149 -13.22 -5.31 24.36
C GLY A 149 -12.45 -4.47 23.34
N GLN A 150 -11.20 -4.87 23.08
CA GLN A 150 -10.35 -4.22 22.09
C GLN A 150 -10.50 -4.90 20.72
N TYR A 151 -10.65 -4.10 19.68
CA TYR A 151 -10.82 -4.61 18.32
C TYR A 151 -10.32 -3.62 17.27
N VAL A 152 -9.99 -4.15 16.09
CA VAL A 152 -9.81 -3.34 14.90
C VAL A 152 -11.13 -3.28 14.15
N LEU A 153 -11.61 -2.05 13.93
CA LEU A 153 -12.78 -1.76 13.14
C LEU A 153 -12.36 -1.55 11.68
N GLU A 154 -12.95 -2.31 10.76
CA GLU A 154 -12.90 -1.98 9.34
C GLU A 154 -14.00 -0.95 9.05
N VAL A 155 -13.59 0.22 8.54
CA VAL A 155 -14.43 1.43 8.54
C VAL A 155 -15.58 1.35 7.55
N SER A 156 -15.39 0.68 6.41
CA SER A 156 -16.36 0.68 5.31
C SER A 156 -17.52 -0.30 5.53
N SER A 157 -17.23 -1.49 6.05
CA SER A 157 -18.20 -2.56 6.35
C SER A 157 -18.67 -2.56 7.80
N GLY A 158 -17.92 -1.91 8.71
CA GLY A 158 -18.18 -1.93 10.15
C GLY A 158 -17.81 -3.26 10.83
N ARG A 159 -17.10 -4.14 10.13
CA ARG A 159 -16.61 -5.42 10.66
C ARG A 159 -15.64 -5.17 11.81
N LYS A 160 -15.82 -5.91 12.90
CA LYS A 160 -14.99 -5.83 14.11
C LYS A 160 -14.12 -7.08 14.21
N ASP A 161 -12.81 -6.88 14.28
CA ASP A 161 -11.83 -7.92 14.51
C ASP A 161 -11.32 -7.82 15.94
N PRO A 162 -11.88 -8.60 16.88
CA PRO A 162 -11.40 -8.61 18.25
C PRO A 162 -9.97 -9.13 18.30
N PHE A 163 -9.18 -8.56 19.20
CA PHE A 163 -7.87 -9.10 19.54
C PHE A 163 -7.73 -9.23 21.05
N ASP A 164 -7.23 -10.38 21.48
CA ASP A 164 -6.99 -10.64 22.88
C ASP A 164 -5.54 -10.28 23.21
N LEU A 165 -5.37 -9.36 24.16
CA LEU A 165 -4.05 -9.15 24.77
C LEU A 165 -3.76 -10.30 25.72
N PRO A 166 -2.49 -10.72 25.86
CA PRO A 166 -2.10 -11.73 26.85
C PRO A 166 -2.46 -11.36 28.29
N ASN A 167 -2.71 -10.08 28.55
CA ASN A 167 -3.24 -9.58 29.82
C ASN A 167 -4.69 -9.10 29.66
N ALA A 168 -5.66 -9.94 30.03
CA ALA A 168 -7.10 -9.71 29.83
C ALA A 168 -7.67 -8.51 30.62
N GLU A 169 -6.94 -7.97 31.61
CA GLU A 169 -7.38 -6.82 32.41
C GLU A 169 -6.80 -5.48 31.93
N CYS A 170 -6.09 -5.46 30.81
CA CYS A 170 -5.41 -4.25 30.34
C CYS A 170 -6.37 -3.20 29.75
N TRP A 171 -6.23 -1.96 30.24
CA TRP A 171 -6.80 -0.76 29.63
C TRP A 171 -5.75 -0.13 28.72
N LEU A 172 -6.10 0.16 27.46
CA LEU A 172 -5.14 0.71 26.51
C LEU A 172 -4.83 2.17 26.89
N SER A 173 -3.55 2.49 27.07
CA SER A 173 -3.09 3.87 27.28
C SER A 173 -2.72 4.55 25.96
N SER A 174 -2.18 3.77 25.02
CA SER A 174 -1.87 4.20 23.66
C SER A 174 -1.89 2.98 22.75
N ALA A 175 -2.39 3.14 21.52
CA ALA A 175 -2.22 2.17 20.46
C ALA A 175 -2.04 2.92 19.14
N ARG A 176 -1.15 2.44 18.26
CA ARG A 176 -0.77 3.10 17.00
C ARG A 176 -0.56 2.10 15.90
N PHE A 177 -1.10 2.38 14.72
CA PHE A 177 -0.70 1.66 13.50
C PHE A 177 0.73 2.07 13.09
N SER A 178 1.48 1.13 12.54
CA SER A 178 2.72 1.47 11.82
C SER A 178 2.40 2.38 10.63
N PRO A 179 3.37 3.17 10.12
CA PRO A 179 3.16 4.00 8.94
C PRO A 179 2.66 3.22 7.71
N LYS A 180 3.05 1.94 7.60
CA LYS A 180 2.60 1.03 6.54
C LYS A 180 1.25 0.38 6.82
N GLY A 181 0.75 0.46 8.05
CA GLY A 181 -0.51 -0.14 8.50
C GLY A 181 -0.47 -1.66 8.68
N ASP A 182 0.70 -2.27 8.61
CA ASP A 182 0.92 -3.73 8.72
C ASP A 182 1.15 -4.20 10.16
N ARG A 183 1.46 -3.27 11.08
CA ARG A 183 1.72 -3.56 12.49
C ARG A 183 0.94 -2.65 13.42
N ILE A 184 0.77 -3.12 14.65
CA ILE A 184 0.21 -2.33 15.75
C ILE A 184 1.17 -2.35 16.93
N ALA A 185 1.49 -1.17 17.45
CA ALA A 185 2.17 -1.00 18.72
C ALA A 185 1.16 -0.50 19.76
N LEU A 186 1.10 -1.15 20.92
CA LEU A 186 0.24 -0.71 22.02
C LEU A 186 0.90 -0.80 23.39
N THR A 187 0.43 0.05 24.29
CA THR A 187 0.76 0.06 25.70
C THR A 187 -0.50 -0.05 26.52
N CYS A 188 -0.41 -0.74 27.64
CA CYS A 188 -1.57 -1.01 28.46
C CYS A 188 -1.21 -1.07 29.95
N GLY A 189 -2.10 -0.57 30.80
CA GLY A 189 -1.97 -0.69 32.26
C GLY A 189 -0.88 0.16 32.95
N ASP A 190 -0.68 -0.15 34.23
CA ASP A 190 0.25 0.52 35.16
C ASP A 190 1.71 0.06 35.01
N GLN A 191 2.02 -0.73 33.97
CA GLN A 191 3.40 -1.06 33.61
C GLN A 191 3.62 -0.71 32.14
N PRO A 192 4.72 -0.03 31.80
CA PRO A 192 5.01 0.32 30.41
C PRO A 192 5.52 -0.95 29.70
N GLN A 193 4.58 -1.74 29.21
CA GLN A 193 4.84 -2.83 28.28
C GLN A 193 4.44 -2.38 26.87
N VAL A 194 5.34 -2.57 25.91
CA VAL A 194 5.03 -2.33 24.50
C VAL A 194 4.80 -3.67 23.84
N TRP A 195 3.62 -3.83 23.27
CA TRP A 195 3.23 -5.00 22.50
C TRP A 195 3.23 -4.68 21.02
N LEU A 196 3.76 -5.62 20.23
CA LEU A 196 3.78 -5.57 18.78
C LEU A 196 2.97 -6.74 18.23
N ALA A 197 2.09 -6.46 17.27
CA ALA A 197 1.46 -7.48 16.43
C ALA A 197 1.82 -7.25 14.96
N ASP A 198 2.04 -8.35 14.23
CA ASP A 198 2.23 -8.39 12.78
C ASP A 198 0.89 -8.65 12.05
N GLU A 199 0.93 -8.68 10.70
CA GLU A 199 -0.25 -8.83 9.86
C GLU A 199 -1.08 -10.08 10.22
N GLY A 200 -2.25 -9.84 10.80
CA GLY A 200 -3.17 -10.88 11.26
C GLY A 200 -3.67 -10.67 12.69
N LEU A 201 -2.97 -9.87 13.50
CA LEU A 201 -3.33 -9.58 14.92
C LEU A 201 -3.47 -10.83 15.80
N THR A 202 -2.94 -11.97 15.34
CA THR A 202 -3.04 -13.26 16.03
C THR A 202 -1.89 -13.50 17.00
N GLU A 203 -0.75 -12.85 16.77
CA GLU A 203 0.44 -13.02 17.59
C GLU A 203 0.87 -11.66 18.16
N TRP A 204 0.90 -11.59 19.49
CA TRP A 204 1.36 -10.42 20.24
C TRP A 204 2.66 -10.76 20.95
N ARG A 205 3.69 -9.94 20.70
CA ARG A 205 4.96 -10.06 21.42
C ARG A 205 5.27 -8.80 22.20
N SER A 206 5.71 -8.97 23.44
CA SER A 206 6.28 -7.88 24.22
C SER A 206 7.67 -7.56 23.66
N VAL A 207 7.86 -6.31 23.23
CA VAL A 207 9.16 -5.82 22.71
C VAL A 207 9.89 -4.97 23.72
N PHE A 208 9.20 -4.52 24.76
CA PHE A 208 9.77 -3.73 25.84
C PHE A 208 8.95 -3.95 27.11
N SER A 209 9.63 -4.19 28.23
CA SER A 209 9.05 -4.14 29.56
C SER A 209 10.04 -3.46 30.50
N THR A 210 9.54 -2.63 31.41
CA THR A 210 10.34 -2.15 32.55
C THR A 210 9.89 -2.83 33.82
N GLU A 211 10.82 -3.29 34.63
CA GLU A 211 10.55 -3.57 36.03
C GLU A 211 10.53 -2.26 36.80
N SER A 212 9.34 -1.81 37.23
CA SER A 212 9.24 -0.67 38.12
C SER A 212 9.47 -1.12 39.57
N HIS A 213 10.59 -0.72 40.18
CA HIS A 213 10.86 -0.96 41.61
C HIS A 213 10.02 -0.09 42.57
N PHE A 214 9.06 0.70 42.06
CA PHE A 214 8.20 1.57 42.86
C PHE A 214 6.95 0.88 43.44
N GLY A 215 6.90 -0.45 43.41
CA GLY A 215 5.77 -1.31 43.78
C GLY A 215 5.26 -1.24 45.22
N GLU A 216 5.51 -0.16 45.97
CA GLU A 216 5.01 0.02 47.34
C GLU A 216 4.04 1.20 47.50
N ARG A 217 3.70 1.92 46.42
CA ARG A 217 2.74 3.03 46.46
C ARG A 217 1.40 2.67 45.78
N PRO A 218 0.38 2.23 46.54
CA PRO A 218 -0.92 1.83 46.00
C PRO A 218 -1.72 2.99 45.36
N ASP A 219 -1.27 4.23 45.52
CA ASP A 219 -1.86 5.46 44.99
C ASP A 219 -1.24 5.93 43.66
N PHE A 220 -0.13 5.33 43.21
CA PHE A 220 0.57 5.78 42.00
C PHE A 220 0.24 4.86 40.81
N ARG A 221 -0.40 5.42 39.78
CA ARG A 221 -0.67 4.73 38.50
C ARG A 221 0.28 5.24 37.43
N TYR A 222 1.00 4.34 36.76
CA TYR A 222 1.80 4.70 35.59
C TYR A 222 0.90 4.76 34.35
N GLN A 223 1.06 5.81 33.57
CA GLN A 223 0.52 5.85 32.21
C GLN A 223 1.70 5.94 31.26
N ALA A 224 1.86 4.93 30.41
CA ALA A 224 2.75 5.07 29.26
C ALA A 224 2.26 6.25 28.42
N GLY A 225 3.16 7.18 28.11
CA GLY A 225 2.85 8.32 27.27
C GLY A 225 2.52 7.91 25.83
N VAL A 226 2.12 8.89 25.03
CA VAL A 226 1.79 8.66 23.61
C VAL A 226 2.99 8.07 22.89
N MET A 227 2.82 6.87 22.34
CA MET A 227 3.85 6.24 21.50
C MET A 227 3.83 6.82 20.09
N GLN A 228 4.98 6.80 19.43
CA GLN A 228 5.11 7.14 18.02
C GLN A 228 6.06 6.17 17.35
N TRP A 229 5.71 5.80 16.12
CA TRP A 229 6.59 5.07 15.23
C TRP A 229 7.61 6.02 14.63
N THR A 230 8.80 5.50 14.35
CA THR A 230 9.73 6.16 13.43
C THR A 230 9.14 6.16 12.01
N PRO A 231 9.53 7.10 11.14
CA PRO A 231 8.98 7.19 9.79
C PRO A 231 9.18 5.94 8.92
N ASP A 232 10.25 5.17 9.18
CA ASP A 232 10.57 3.89 8.54
C ASP A 232 9.76 2.70 9.09
N GLY A 233 9.11 2.86 10.25
CA GLY A 233 8.21 1.87 10.83
C GLY A 233 8.89 0.64 11.42
N GLU A 234 10.17 0.74 11.73
CA GLU A 234 10.95 -0.30 12.43
C GLU A 234 10.93 -0.14 13.95
#